data_AF-A0A7S2Y1M1-F1
#
_entry.id   AF-A0A7S2Y1M1-F1
#
_cell.length_a   1.000
_cell.length_b   1.000
_cell.length_c   1.000
_cell.angle_alpha   90.00
_cell.angle_beta   90.00
_cell.angle_gamma   90.00
#
_symmetry.space_group_name_H-M   'P 1'
#
loop_
_entity.id
_entity.type
_entity.pdbx_description
1 polymer ?
#
loop_
_entity_poly.entity_id
_entity_poly.type
_entity_poly.pdbx_seq_one_letter_code
_entity_poly.pdbx_strand_id
1 'polypeptide(L)'
;PASVPLRFLILSIGFTAALAFLPQPIKKVAGRLFPSKVVRKSHNTEQRIAELGYELPPAVSPKGNYVLCTRSGNLVFTAGHIPKPADGDLMVGKIGADLTQEDGYKAAQIVALNLLSTLKAELGSLDRIKRIVKVVGFVNCVDGFAAQPAVINGASDLFVEILGERGVHAR
;
A
#
# COMPACT_ATOMS: atom_id res chain seq x y z
N PRO A 1 -10.25 25.27 29.23
CA PRO A 1 -9.17 24.34 29.64
C PRO A 1 -9.66 22.88 29.51
N ALA A 2 -9.20 22.02 28.60
CA ALA A 2 -7.94 21.96 27.88
C ALA A 2 -8.21 21.81 26.36
N SER A 3 -7.56 22.67 25.58
CA SER A 3 -7.36 22.48 24.16
C SER A 3 -6.49 21.24 23.96
N VAL A 4 -7.09 20.14 23.48
CA VAL A 4 -6.33 19.03 22.90
C VAL A 4 -5.55 19.63 21.73
N PRO A 5 -4.20 19.68 21.76
CA PRO A 5 -3.47 20.15 20.61
C PRO A 5 -3.73 19.14 19.50
N LEU A 6 -4.13 19.67 18.35
CA LEU A 6 -4.43 18.95 17.13
C LEU A 6 -3.16 18.23 16.61
N ARG A 7 -2.81 17.09 17.22
CA ARG A 7 -1.72 16.20 16.83
C ARG A 7 -2.18 15.32 15.66
N PHE A 8 -2.39 15.91 14.48
CA PHE A 8 -2.68 15.12 13.30
C PHE A 8 -1.40 14.56 12.69
N LEU A 9 -1.26 13.25 12.87
CA LEU A 9 -0.45 12.32 12.11
C LEU A 9 -0.98 12.23 10.68
N ILE A 10 -0.15 12.54 9.69
CA ILE A 10 -0.36 12.04 8.33
C ILE A 10 0.98 11.50 7.85
N LEU A 11 1.20 10.21 8.08
CA LEU A 11 1.74 9.35 7.03
C LEU A 11 0.50 8.90 6.28
N SER A 12 0.25 9.50 5.12
CA SER A 12 -0.78 9.03 4.18
C SER A 12 -0.02 8.44 3.02
N ILE A 13 0.15 7.13 3.01
CA ILE A 13 0.59 6.49 1.78
C ILE A 13 -0.60 6.40 0.82
N GLY A 14 -0.62 7.29 -0.17
CA GLY A 14 -1.50 7.18 -1.32
C GLY A 14 -0.81 6.33 -2.38
N PHE A 15 -1.50 5.33 -2.91
CA PHE A 15 -0.94 4.38 -3.86
C PHE A 15 -1.80 4.28 -5.11
N THR A 16 -1.14 4.15 -6.28
CA THR A 16 -1.78 3.89 -7.58
C THR A 16 -1.37 2.52 -8.12
N ALA A 17 -2.30 1.55 -8.18
CA ALA A 17 -2.07 0.17 -8.64
C ALA A 17 -2.58 -0.05 -10.06
N ALA A 18 -1.80 -0.71 -10.91
CA ALA A 18 -2.31 -1.20 -12.20
C ALA A 18 -2.86 -2.64 -12.08
N LEU A 19 -4.02 -2.93 -12.67
CA LEU A 19 -4.67 -4.25 -12.61
C LEU A 19 -4.36 -5.16 -13.82
N ALA A 20 -4.38 -6.47 -13.59
CA ALA A 20 -4.35 -7.48 -14.64
C ALA A 20 -5.74 -7.69 -15.29
N PHE A 21 -5.80 -7.66 -16.63
CA PHE A 21 -7.01 -7.97 -17.40
C PHE A 21 -7.40 -9.46 -17.26
N LEU A 22 -8.69 -9.74 -17.09
CA LEU A 22 -9.33 -10.94 -17.67
C LEU A 22 -9.98 -10.47 -18.98
N PRO A 23 -9.69 -11.11 -20.13
CA PRO A 23 -10.27 -10.67 -21.39
C PRO A 23 -11.79 -10.85 -21.35
N GLN A 24 -12.54 -9.76 -21.46
CA GLN A 24 -13.94 -9.83 -21.85
C GLN A 24 -14.00 -10.30 -23.32
N PRO A 25 -14.97 -11.12 -23.72
CA PRO A 25 -15.06 -11.60 -25.09
C PRO A 25 -15.36 -10.43 -26.04
N ILE A 26 -14.30 -9.94 -26.70
CA ILE A 26 -14.41 -9.01 -27.82
C ILE A 26 -14.96 -9.81 -29.00
N LYS A 27 -16.07 -9.36 -29.60
CA LYS A 27 -16.56 -9.90 -30.88
C LYS A 27 -15.41 -9.83 -31.89
N LYS A 28 -15.01 -11.00 -32.41
CA LYS A 28 -13.89 -11.19 -33.35
C LYS A 28 -13.94 -10.16 -34.48
N VAL A 29 -12.89 -9.35 -34.60
CA VAL A 29 -12.41 -8.84 -35.88
C VAL A 29 -11.10 -9.57 -36.17
N ALA A 30 -11.04 -10.22 -37.32
CA ALA A 30 -9.95 -11.10 -37.72
C ALA A 30 -8.64 -10.31 -37.94
N GLY A 31 -7.51 -10.87 -37.46
CA GLY A 31 -6.19 -10.52 -38.01
C GLY A 31 -5.05 -10.30 -37.01
N ARG A 32 -4.44 -11.40 -36.56
CA ARG A 32 -3.00 -11.67 -36.28
C ARG A 32 -2.85 -12.52 -35.03
N LEU A 33 -2.31 -13.71 -35.27
CA LEU A 33 -2.05 -14.74 -34.28
C LEU A 33 -0.83 -14.33 -33.44
N PHE A 34 -1.06 -13.81 -32.24
CA PHE A 34 -0.02 -13.80 -31.21
C PHE A 34 -0.06 -15.15 -30.49
N PRO A 35 1.06 -15.88 -30.38
CA PRO A 35 1.06 -17.19 -29.77
C PRO A 35 0.65 -17.09 -28.30
N SER A 36 -0.40 -17.85 -28.00
CA SER A 36 -0.98 -18.09 -26.70
C SER A 36 -0.05 -18.88 -25.79
N LYS A 37 0.25 -18.31 -24.61
CA LYS A 37 0.33 -18.94 -23.29
C LYS A 37 1.25 -18.10 -22.40
N VAL A 38 0.70 -17.02 -21.82
CA VAL A 38 1.25 -16.55 -20.55
C VAL A 38 0.80 -17.57 -19.52
N VAL A 39 1.68 -18.53 -19.23
CA VAL A 39 1.56 -19.32 -17.99
C VAL A 39 1.66 -18.30 -16.87
N ARG A 40 0.52 -17.89 -16.30
CA ARG A 40 0.52 -17.14 -15.05
C ARG A 40 1.09 -18.10 -14.02
N LYS A 41 2.37 -17.95 -13.67
CA LYS A 41 2.88 -18.46 -12.40
C LYS A 41 1.91 -17.87 -11.36
N SER A 42 1.14 -18.71 -10.68
CA SER A 42 0.30 -18.25 -9.58
C SER A 42 1.29 -17.79 -8.52
N HIS A 43 1.51 -16.49 -8.48
CA HIS A 43 2.02 -15.87 -7.27
C HIS A 43 0.92 -16.13 -6.25
N ASN A 44 1.24 -16.61 -5.07
CA ASN A 44 0.28 -16.63 -3.98
C ASN A 44 0.76 -15.55 -3.03
N THR A 45 0.43 -14.31 -3.36
CA THR A 45 0.94 -13.13 -2.64
C THR A 45 0.55 -13.21 -1.16
N GLU A 46 -0.68 -13.65 -0.87
CA GLU A 46 -1.19 -13.86 0.48
C GLU A 46 -0.41 -14.94 1.25
N GLN A 47 -0.02 -16.04 0.59
CA GLN A 47 0.87 -17.03 1.20
C GLN A 47 2.26 -16.46 1.48
N ARG A 48 2.82 -15.66 0.56
CA ARG A 48 4.12 -15.00 0.77
C ARG A 48 4.09 -14.09 2.00
N ILE A 49 3.00 -13.37 2.22
CA ILE A 49 2.80 -12.54 3.42
C ILE A 49 2.85 -13.41 4.68
N ALA A 50 2.15 -14.55 4.69
CA ALA A 50 2.18 -15.47 5.82
C ALA A 50 3.56 -16.11 6.05
N GLU A 51 4.28 -16.49 5.00
CA GLU A 51 5.65 -17.03 5.08
C GLU A 51 6.66 -16.01 5.65
N LEU A 52 6.42 -14.73 5.43
CA LEU A 52 7.20 -13.63 6.00
C LEU A 52 6.81 -13.32 7.47
N GLY A 53 5.81 -14.02 8.01
CA GLY A 53 5.33 -13.82 9.38
C GLY A 53 4.46 -12.58 9.56
N TYR A 54 3.93 -12.02 8.46
CA TYR A 54 2.98 -10.92 8.51
C TYR A 54 1.55 -11.42 8.48
N GLU A 55 0.67 -10.67 9.13
CA GLU A 55 -0.77 -10.83 9.00
C GLU A 55 -1.37 -9.58 8.35
N LEU A 56 -2.33 -9.78 7.46
CA LEU A 56 -3.08 -8.67 6.90
C LEU A 56 -4.18 -8.25 7.88
N PRO A 57 -4.13 -7.02 8.43
CA PRO A 57 -5.20 -6.53 9.28
C PRO A 57 -6.53 -6.49 8.53
N PRO A 58 -7.66 -6.51 9.23
CA PRO A 58 -8.96 -6.26 8.60
C PRO A 58 -8.93 -4.90 7.89
N ALA A 59 -9.52 -4.84 6.69
CA ALA A 59 -9.61 -3.59 5.95
C ALA A 59 -10.36 -2.54 6.79
N VAL A 60 -9.79 -1.34 6.85
CA VAL A 60 -10.41 -0.22 7.59
C VAL A 60 -11.68 0.25 6.87
N SER A 61 -12.56 0.92 7.60
CA SER A 61 -13.71 1.63 7.01
C SER A 61 -13.39 3.12 6.85
N PRO A 62 -13.91 3.80 5.81
CA PRO A 62 -13.76 5.25 5.68
C PRO A 62 -14.31 6.00 6.90
N LYS A 63 -13.65 7.08 7.30
CA LYS A 63 -14.03 7.91 8.47
C LYS A 63 -14.79 9.18 8.09
N GLY A 64 -15.24 9.31 6.85
CA GLY A 64 -15.93 10.49 6.33
C GLY A 64 -16.48 10.23 4.93
N ASN A 65 -16.83 11.30 4.21
CA ASN A 65 -17.41 11.23 2.87
C ASN A 65 -16.35 10.99 1.78
N TYR A 66 -15.65 9.87 1.90
CA TYR A 66 -14.67 9.39 0.91
C TYR A 66 -14.66 7.85 0.89
N VAL A 67 -14.06 7.27 -0.14
CA VAL A 67 -13.85 5.82 -0.25
C VAL A 67 -12.36 5.50 -0.17
N LEU A 68 -12.03 4.28 0.24
CA LEU A 68 -10.63 3.88 0.40
C LEU A 68 -9.95 3.53 -0.92
N CYS A 69 -10.74 3.16 -1.93
CA CYS A 69 -10.28 2.89 -3.28
C CYS A 69 -11.21 3.58 -4.28
N THR A 70 -10.64 4.22 -5.29
CA THR A 70 -11.34 4.62 -6.52
C THR A 70 -10.64 4.01 -7.72
N ARG A 71 -11.39 3.72 -8.78
CA ARG A 71 -10.83 3.11 -9.98
C ARG A 71 -11.04 3.99 -11.20
N SER A 72 -9.97 4.18 -11.96
CA SER A 72 -10.01 4.81 -13.29
C SER A 72 -9.32 3.90 -14.30
N GLY A 73 -10.10 3.26 -15.17
CA GLY A 73 -9.60 2.26 -16.12
C GLY A 73 -8.95 1.06 -15.41
N ASN A 74 -7.64 0.90 -15.61
CA ASN A 74 -6.84 -0.13 -14.97
C ASN A 74 -6.08 0.36 -13.72
N LEU A 75 -6.26 1.62 -13.30
CA LEU A 75 -5.63 2.20 -12.12
C LEU A 75 -6.57 2.18 -10.93
N VAL A 76 -6.08 1.74 -9.78
CA VAL A 76 -6.74 1.86 -8.47
C VAL A 76 -5.99 2.87 -7.63
N PHE A 77 -6.67 3.91 -7.19
CA PHE A 77 -6.15 4.95 -6.31
C PHE A 77 -6.63 4.71 -4.89
N THR A 78 -5.70 4.61 -3.95
CA THR A 78 -6.04 4.46 -2.53
C THR A 78 -6.11 5.80 -1.82
N ALA A 79 -6.99 5.91 -0.83
CA ALA A 79 -6.93 6.96 0.17
C ALA A 79 -5.70 6.80 1.08
N GLY A 80 -5.46 7.79 1.94
CA GLY A 80 -4.41 7.75 2.94
C GLY A 80 -4.63 6.67 4.00
N HIS A 81 -3.55 5.99 4.37
CA HIS A 81 -3.53 4.96 5.41
C HIS A 81 -2.54 5.35 6.51
N ILE A 82 -2.93 5.10 7.76
CA ILE A 82 -2.18 5.46 8.97
C ILE A 82 -1.60 4.20 9.66
N PRO A 83 -0.50 4.33 10.44
CA PRO A 83 0.21 3.20 11.06
C PRO A 83 -0.55 2.65 12.28
N LYS A 84 -1.69 2.00 12.04
CA LYS A 84 -2.44 1.25 13.04
C LYS A 84 -2.17 -0.25 12.83
N PRO A 85 -1.47 -0.94 13.75
CA PRO A 85 -1.32 -2.39 13.72
C PRO A 85 -2.68 -3.11 13.89
N ALA A 86 -2.75 -4.39 13.54
CA ALA A 86 -3.95 -5.21 13.71
C ALA A 86 -4.41 -5.25 15.19
N ASP A 87 -3.48 -5.56 16.09
CA ASP A 87 -3.75 -5.75 17.53
C ASP A 87 -3.12 -4.64 18.39
N GLY A 88 -3.00 -3.43 17.84
CA GLY A 88 -2.26 -2.35 18.49
C GLY A 88 -2.92 -0.99 18.38
N ASP A 89 -2.39 -0.09 19.21
CA ASP A 89 -2.74 1.32 19.14
C ASP A 89 -2.12 1.98 17.93
N LEU A 90 -2.77 3.06 17.49
CA LEU A 90 -2.24 3.92 16.44
C LEU A 90 -0.89 4.49 16.89
N MET A 91 0.15 4.30 16.08
CA MET A 91 1.44 4.96 16.32
C MET A 91 1.31 6.46 16.07
N VAL A 92 1.39 7.27 17.11
CA VAL A 92 1.28 8.73 17.04
C VAL A 92 2.54 9.38 17.60
N GLY A 93 3.10 10.33 16.85
CA GLY A 93 4.24 11.10 17.29
C GLY A 93 4.89 11.87 16.15
N LYS A 94 5.94 12.62 16.49
CA LYS A 94 6.82 13.33 15.57
C LYS A 94 8.20 12.70 15.60
N ILE A 95 8.70 12.28 14.44
CA ILE A 95 10.04 11.68 14.32
C ILE A 95 11.11 12.72 14.66
N GLY A 96 12.07 12.32 15.49
CA GLY A 96 13.10 13.18 16.06
C GLY A 96 12.68 13.90 17.34
N ALA A 97 11.43 13.72 17.81
CA ALA A 97 10.95 14.20 19.10
C ALA A 97 10.34 13.06 19.93
N ASP A 98 9.24 12.48 19.46
CA ASP A 98 8.51 11.39 20.13
C ASP A 98 8.94 10.00 19.64
N LEU A 99 9.37 9.92 18.37
CA LEU A 99 9.67 8.67 17.68
C LEU A 99 11.06 8.71 17.05
N THR A 100 11.71 7.55 16.98
CA THR A 100 12.99 7.40 16.26
C THR A 100 12.75 7.24 14.75
N GLN A 101 13.84 7.29 13.97
CA GLN A 101 13.77 6.97 12.53
C GLN A 101 13.34 5.51 12.31
N GLU A 102 13.83 4.61 13.16
CA GLU A 102 13.53 3.18 13.14
C GLU A 102 12.05 2.93 13.45
N ASP A 103 11.46 3.66 14.39
CA ASP A 103 10.02 3.61 14.65
C ASP A 103 9.23 4.10 13.44
N GLY A 104 9.71 5.14 12.76
CA GLY A 104 9.15 5.61 11.50
C GLY A 104 9.18 4.53 10.40
N TYR A 105 10.29 3.83 10.26
CA TYR A 105 10.43 2.72 9.31
C TYR A 105 9.38 1.62 9.58
N LYS A 106 9.24 1.21 10.84
CA LYS A 106 8.22 0.24 11.26
C LYS A 106 6.79 0.75 11.01
N ALA A 107 6.54 2.02 11.30
CA ALA A 107 5.25 2.66 11.01
C ALA A 107 4.92 2.62 9.51
N ALA A 108 5.91 2.84 8.63
CA ALA A 108 5.74 2.74 7.19
C ALA A 108 5.45 1.29 6.74
N GLN A 109 6.06 0.27 7.36
CA GLN A 109 5.73 -1.13 7.12
C GLN A 109 4.27 -1.44 7.48
N ILE A 110 3.80 -0.97 8.64
CA ILE A 110 2.41 -1.14 9.07
C ILE A 110 1.44 -0.48 8.07
N VAL A 111 1.76 0.72 7.59
CA VAL A 111 0.95 1.39 6.56
C VAL A 111 0.91 0.60 5.26
N ALA A 112 2.03 0.01 4.83
CA ALA A 112 2.07 -0.85 3.66
C ALA A 112 1.18 -2.10 3.82
N LEU A 113 1.18 -2.75 4.98
CA LEU A 113 0.24 -3.85 5.27
C LEU A 113 -1.22 -3.40 5.21
N ASN A 114 -1.55 -2.26 5.84
CA ASN A 114 -2.89 -1.69 5.81
C ASN A 114 -3.37 -1.40 4.39
N LEU A 115 -2.48 -0.89 3.52
CA LEU A 115 -2.77 -0.68 2.11
C LEU A 115 -3.04 -1.98 1.37
N LEU A 116 -2.23 -3.02 1.60
CA LEU A 116 -2.44 -4.34 1.01
C LEU A 116 -3.76 -4.95 1.47
N SER A 117 -4.16 -4.78 2.72
CA SER A 117 -5.48 -5.21 3.20
C SER A 117 -6.63 -4.53 2.43
N THR A 118 -6.57 -3.21 2.27
CA THR A 118 -7.56 -2.44 1.51
C THR A 118 -7.60 -2.87 0.04
N LEU A 119 -6.44 -3.08 -0.59
CA LEU A 119 -6.37 -3.56 -1.97
C LEU A 119 -6.89 -4.99 -2.09
N LYS A 120 -6.61 -5.87 -1.13
CA LYS A 120 -7.16 -7.23 -1.11
C LYS A 120 -8.68 -7.20 -1.01
N ALA A 121 -9.24 -6.31 -0.18
CA ALA A 121 -10.69 -6.15 -0.08
C ALA A 121 -11.30 -5.65 -1.41
N GLU A 122 -10.67 -4.67 -2.06
CA GLU A 122 -11.13 -4.13 -3.36
C GLU A 122 -11.00 -5.14 -4.51
N LEU A 123 -9.93 -5.93 -4.52
CA LEU A 123 -9.57 -6.80 -5.64
C LEU A 123 -9.98 -8.26 -5.43
N GLY A 124 -10.27 -8.68 -4.21
CA GLY A 124 -10.45 -10.08 -3.82
C GLY A 124 -9.15 -10.88 -3.70
N SER A 125 -8.11 -10.53 -4.47
CA SER A 125 -6.77 -11.13 -4.40
C SER A 125 -5.70 -10.14 -4.80
N LEU A 126 -4.57 -10.15 -4.08
CA LEU A 126 -3.40 -9.32 -4.36
C LEU A 126 -2.65 -9.73 -5.64
N ASP A 127 -2.87 -10.95 -6.15
CA ASP A 127 -2.28 -11.38 -7.41
C ASP A 127 -2.83 -10.63 -8.63
N ARG A 128 -3.96 -9.92 -8.44
CA ARG A 128 -4.51 -9.03 -9.46
C ARG A 128 -3.71 -7.73 -9.62
N ILE A 129 -2.85 -7.40 -8.67
CA ILE A 129 -1.91 -6.28 -8.78
C ILE A 129 -0.85 -6.64 -9.81
N LYS A 130 -0.83 -5.88 -10.91
CA LYS A 130 0.19 -6.00 -11.95
C LYS A 130 1.48 -5.29 -11.56
N ARG A 131 1.36 -4.09 -10.96
CA ARG A 131 2.49 -3.33 -10.42
C ARG A 131 2.03 -2.20 -9.51
N ILE A 132 2.95 -1.76 -8.66
CA ILE A 132 2.89 -0.49 -7.94
C ILE A 132 3.43 0.62 -8.86
N VAL A 133 2.59 1.63 -9.16
CA VAL A 133 2.99 2.73 -10.06
C VAL A 133 3.70 3.84 -9.28
N LYS A 134 3.06 4.32 -8.21
CA LYS A 134 3.53 5.45 -7.40
C LYS A 134 3.16 5.24 -5.93
N VAL A 135 4.11 5.48 -5.05
CA VAL A 135 3.92 5.58 -3.58
C VAL A 135 4.17 7.03 -3.20
N VAL A 136 3.26 7.64 -2.44
CA VAL A 136 3.45 9.00 -1.89
C VAL A 136 3.46 8.90 -0.39
N GLY A 137 4.57 9.19 0.29
CA GLY A 137 4.66 9.12 1.76
C GLY A 137 4.80 10.50 2.41
N PHE A 138 4.12 10.72 3.53
CA PHE A 138 4.20 11.96 4.31
C PHE A 138 4.79 11.69 5.69
N VAL A 139 5.85 12.35 6.12
CA VAL A 139 6.50 12.04 7.40
C VAL A 139 6.35 13.21 8.36
N ASN A 140 5.66 12.99 9.48
CA ASN A 140 5.62 13.96 10.57
C ASN A 140 6.95 13.92 11.34
N CYS A 141 7.79 14.91 11.14
CA CYS A 141 9.13 15.01 11.74
C CYS A 141 9.39 16.40 12.31
N VAL A 142 10.44 16.52 13.12
CA VAL A 142 10.98 17.79 13.58
C VAL A 142 11.63 18.56 12.44
N ASP A 143 11.73 19.88 12.59
CA ASP A 143 12.48 20.70 11.66
C ASP A 143 13.95 20.26 11.64
N GLY A 144 14.55 20.25 10.45
CA GLY A 144 15.93 19.78 10.25
C GLY A 144 16.09 18.26 10.12
N PHE A 145 15.05 17.46 10.35
CA PHE A 145 15.07 16.05 9.98
C PHE A 145 15.07 15.91 8.45
N ALA A 146 16.06 15.21 7.89
CA ALA A 146 16.24 15.06 6.44
C ALA A 146 16.23 13.58 5.96
N ALA A 147 15.92 12.64 6.86
CA ALA A 147 15.93 11.21 6.59
C ALA A 147 14.51 10.64 6.34
N GLN A 148 13.57 11.45 5.88
CA GLN A 148 12.24 10.99 5.45
C GLN A 148 12.33 9.86 4.41
N PRO A 149 13.26 9.86 3.44
CA PRO A 149 13.43 8.74 2.53
C PRO A 149 13.71 7.41 3.24
N ALA A 150 14.49 7.42 4.32
CA ALA A 150 14.81 6.23 5.10
C ALA A 150 13.57 5.69 5.84
N VAL A 151 12.71 6.59 6.35
CA VAL A 151 11.42 6.22 6.95
C VAL A 151 10.50 5.54 5.93
N ILE A 152 10.33 6.14 4.74
CA ILE A 152 9.43 5.56 3.73
C ILE A 152 9.98 4.25 3.13
N ASN A 153 11.29 3.98 3.27
CA ASN A 153 11.85 2.68 2.85
C ASN A 153 11.18 1.50 3.56
N GLY A 154 10.65 1.67 4.78
CA GLY A 154 9.89 0.62 5.43
C GLY A 154 8.70 0.13 4.59
N ALA A 155 7.96 1.04 3.97
CA ALA A 155 6.91 0.66 3.04
C ALA A 155 7.49 0.08 1.73
N SER A 156 8.54 0.72 1.18
CA SER A 156 9.10 0.31 -0.11
C SER A 156 9.71 -1.09 -0.08
N ASP A 157 10.50 -1.38 0.95
CA ASP A 157 11.17 -2.67 1.15
C ASP A 157 10.12 -3.77 1.30
N LEU A 158 9.09 -3.53 2.12
CA LEU A 158 8.02 -4.51 2.33
C LEU A 158 7.22 -4.80 1.05
N PHE A 159 6.92 -3.78 0.24
CA PHE A 159 6.25 -4.00 -1.04
C PHE A 159 7.08 -4.86 -1.99
N VAL A 160 8.40 -4.63 -2.05
CA VAL A 160 9.30 -5.43 -2.89
C VAL A 160 9.43 -6.85 -2.32
N GLU A 161 9.51 -7.01 -1.01
CA GLU A 161 9.62 -8.31 -0.34
C GLU A 161 8.38 -9.20 -0.58
N ILE A 162 7.18 -8.60 -0.59
CA ILE A 162 5.90 -9.28 -0.79
C ILE A 162 5.59 -9.48 -2.29
N LEU A 163 5.75 -8.45 -3.11
CA LEU A 163 5.28 -8.45 -4.50
C LEU A 163 6.37 -8.71 -5.54
N GLY A 164 7.63 -8.75 -5.12
CA GLY A 164 8.79 -8.85 -6.02
C GLY A 164 8.93 -7.61 -6.90
N GLU A 165 9.27 -7.82 -8.18
CA GLU A 165 9.39 -6.73 -9.17
C GLU A 165 8.11 -5.88 -9.30
N ARG A 166 6.93 -6.47 -9.05
CA ARG A 166 5.65 -5.75 -9.06
C ARG A 166 5.56 -4.71 -7.95
N GLY A 167 6.34 -4.88 -6.89
CA GLY A 167 6.45 -3.96 -5.76
C GLY A 167 7.31 -2.73 -6.04
N VAL A 168 8.11 -2.70 -7.12
CA VAL A 168 8.99 -1.56 -7.46
C VAL A 168 8.18 -0.40 -8.04
N HIS A 169 8.42 0.82 -7.54
CA HIS A 169 7.57 1.99 -7.80
C HIS A 169 8.31 3.32 -7.85
N ALA A 170 7.67 4.30 -8.49
CA ALA A 170 8.05 5.70 -8.31
C ALA A 170 7.68 6.18 -6.90
N ARG A 171 8.41 7.15 -6.37
CA ARG A 171 8.20 7.68 -5.01
C ARG A 171 8.37 9.19 -4.96
#